data_AF-A0A2D6AZF4-F1
#
_entry.id   AF-A0A2D6AZF4-F1
#
_cell.length_a   1.000
_cell.length_b   1.000
_cell.length_c   1.000
_cell.angle_alpha   90.00
_cell.angle_beta   90.00
_cell.angle_gamma   90.00
#
_symmetry.space_group_name_H-M   'P 1'
#
loop_
_entity.id
_entity.type
_entity.pdbx_description
1 polymer ?
#
loop_
_entity_poly.entity_id
_entity_poly.type
_entity_poly.pdbx_seq_one_letter_code
_entity_poly.pdbx_strand_id
1 'polypeptide(L)'
;MSREEILNEGYLAAYITEELSKSDAAEVEQFIADDEEIRDEYYNLQKTVEQLAFQYSISPSEVVKRYIMEDSKVVKFFGESSESASSGMKLALAASVIIALASMMSAYYFWNEWQDTDYRLAQLTARNIELAESYNTVNQELSEIRQDLAVLVSPEFSRIILNGTDNAANAKAVIYWNPNDEEVYLNSANMASLPQNQQYQLWALIDGVPVDAGVFDAEEGTFQIMKNIAKADAFAVTVEQTGGADSPTLSTMQVYGEAI
;
A
#
# COMPACT_ATOMS: atom_id res chain seq x y z
N MET A 1 61.25 66.55 13.77
CA MET A 1 60.43 65.86 12.75
C MET A 1 59.01 66.40 12.73
N SER A 2 58.34 66.33 11.58
CA SER A 2 56.91 66.57 11.44
C SER A 2 56.10 65.27 11.49
N ARG A 3 54.80 65.38 11.82
CA ARG A 3 53.87 64.25 11.87
C ARG A 3 53.80 63.48 10.54
N GLU A 4 53.80 64.20 9.43
CA GLU A 4 53.67 63.63 8.08
C GLU A 4 54.94 62.91 7.65
N GLU A 5 56.10 63.42 8.04
CA GLU A 5 57.40 62.76 7.84
C GLU A 5 57.42 61.39 8.55
N ILE A 6 56.90 61.31 9.79
CA ILE A 6 56.91 60.06 10.55
C ILE A 6 56.05 58.96 9.91
N LEU A 7 54.87 59.32 9.41
CA LEU A 7 53.93 58.37 8.81
C LEU A 7 54.33 57.96 7.39
N ASN A 8 54.86 58.88 6.58
CA ASN A 8 55.01 58.66 5.13
C ASN A 8 56.46 58.53 4.65
N GLU A 9 57.45 58.99 5.42
CA GLU A 9 58.86 58.99 5.00
C GLU A 9 59.68 57.83 5.60
N GLY A 10 59.03 56.85 6.23
CA GLY A 10 59.65 55.60 6.65
C GLY A 10 60.43 55.67 7.97
N TYR A 11 60.27 56.74 8.76
CA TYR A 11 60.91 56.87 10.07
C TYR A 11 60.48 55.78 11.06
N LEU A 12 59.22 55.34 11.03
CA LEU A 12 58.76 54.23 11.88
C LEU A 12 59.46 52.90 11.54
N ALA A 13 59.74 52.66 10.25
CA ALA A 13 60.49 51.47 9.83
C ALA A 13 61.95 51.54 10.27
N ALA A 14 62.60 52.69 10.06
CA ALA A 14 63.97 52.93 10.51
C ALA A 14 64.11 52.88 12.04
N TYR A 15 63.06 53.25 12.79
CA TYR A 15 63.01 53.10 14.24
C TYR A 15 62.98 51.62 14.65
N ILE A 16 62.10 50.81 14.07
CA ILE A 16 61.96 49.38 14.38
C ILE A 16 63.23 48.59 14.02
N THR A 17 63.95 48.98 12.97
CA THR A 17 65.20 48.33 12.56
C THR A 17 66.45 48.88 13.27
N GLU A 18 66.29 49.80 14.24
CA GLU A 18 67.37 50.48 14.98
C GLU A 18 68.35 51.28 14.08
N GLU A 19 67.87 51.78 12.93
CA GLU A 19 68.67 52.54 11.96
C GLU A 19 68.68 54.07 12.22
N LEU A 20 67.81 54.55 13.12
CA LEU A 20 67.75 55.97 13.51
C LEU A 20 68.88 56.39 14.45
N SER A 21 69.25 57.68 14.40
CA SER A 21 70.14 58.26 15.41
C SER A 21 69.44 58.29 16.78
N LYS A 22 70.22 58.27 17.88
CA LYS A 22 69.67 58.31 19.25
C LYS A 22 68.79 59.54 19.52
N SER A 23 69.09 60.67 18.87
CA SER A 23 68.30 61.90 19.00
C SER A 23 66.95 61.76 18.29
N ASP A 24 66.96 61.17 17.09
CA ASP A 24 65.78 60.98 16.26
C ASP A 24 64.85 59.91 16.84
N ALA A 25 65.41 58.82 17.38
CA ALA A 25 64.67 57.76 18.04
C ALA A 25 63.88 58.28 19.27
N ALA A 26 64.49 59.15 20.08
CA ALA A 26 63.80 59.74 21.23
C ALA A 26 62.66 60.68 20.81
N GLU A 27 62.80 61.38 19.68
CA GLU A 27 61.74 62.21 19.12
C GLU A 27 60.57 61.34 18.63
N VAL A 28 60.85 60.26 17.89
CA VAL A 28 59.85 59.29 17.43
C VAL A 28 59.12 58.60 18.58
N GLU A 29 59.82 58.22 19.65
CA GLU A 29 59.20 57.64 20.86
C GLU A 29 58.18 58.58 21.50
N GLN A 30 58.48 59.87 21.52
CA GLN A 30 57.54 60.87 22.04
C GLN A 30 56.29 60.95 21.16
N PHE A 31 56.43 60.91 19.84
CA PHE A 31 55.30 60.89 18.92
C PHE A 31 54.44 59.62 19.04
N ILE A 32 55.06 58.45 19.25
CA ILE A 32 54.33 57.18 19.51
C ILE A 32 53.55 57.27 20.85
N ALA A 33 54.10 57.95 21.85
CA ALA A 33 53.42 58.16 23.12
C ALA A 33 52.24 59.14 23.02
N ASP A 34 52.39 60.21 22.24
CA ASP A 34 51.45 61.33 22.22
C ASP A 34 50.34 61.21 21.14
N ASP A 35 50.60 60.55 20.00
CA ASP A 35 49.65 60.44 18.86
C ASP A 35 49.14 58.99 18.67
N GLU A 36 47.83 58.82 18.65
CA GLU A 36 47.17 57.52 18.47
C GLU A 36 47.37 56.94 17.07
N GLU A 37 47.35 57.77 16.02
CA GLU A 37 47.50 57.30 14.63
C GLU A 37 48.91 56.78 14.35
N ILE A 38 49.93 57.48 14.88
CA ILE A 38 51.34 57.04 14.78
C ILE A 38 51.58 55.76 15.55
N ARG A 39 50.95 55.63 16.73
CA ARG A 39 51.06 54.43 17.56
C ARG A 39 50.42 53.21 16.89
N ASP A 40 49.27 53.39 16.27
CA ASP A 40 48.58 52.31 15.53
C ASP A 40 49.40 51.85 14.32
N GLU A 41 49.97 52.80 13.57
CA GLU A 41 50.84 52.47 12.44
C GLU A 41 52.12 51.74 12.89
N TYR A 42 52.72 52.19 14.00
CA TYR A 42 53.85 51.50 14.63
C TYR A 42 53.51 50.05 15.00
N TYR A 43 52.34 49.81 15.61
CA TYR A 43 51.90 48.45 15.95
C TYR A 43 51.62 47.58 14.73
N ASN A 44 51.02 48.16 13.67
CA ASN A 44 50.79 47.45 12.42
C ASN A 44 52.12 47.00 11.80
N LEU A 45 53.10 47.90 11.77
CA LEU A 45 54.42 47.59 11.22
C LEU A 45 55.15 46.52 12.06
N GLN A 46 55.09 46.62 13.39
CA GLN A 46 55.63 45.61 14.29
C GLN A 46 55.00 44.23 14.01
N LYS A 47 53.69 44.17 13.81
CA LYS A 47 52.98 42.93 13.48
C LYS A 47 53.40 42.36 12.12
N THR A 48 53.65 43.20 11.12
CA THR A 48 54.17 42.75 9.83
C THR A 48 55.57 42.16 9.96
N VAL A 49 56.45 42.81 10.73
CA VAL A 49 57.80 42.29 11.01
C VAL A 49 57.73 40.98 11.77
N GLU A 50 56.85 40.86 12.76
CA GLU A 50 56.61 39.63 13.51
C GLU A 50 56.15 38.49 12.57
N GLN A 51 55.18 38.74 11.69
CA GLN A 51 54.71 37.74 10.74
C GLN A 51 55.81 37.25 9.81
N LEU A 52 56.65 38.16 9.30
CA LEU A 52 57.81 37.81 8.49
C LEU A 52 58.82 36.98 9.29
N ALA A 53 59.12 37.39 10.53
CA ALA A 53 60.04 36.66 11.41
C ALA A 53 59.56 35.23 11.68
N PHE A 54 58.25 35.03 11.90
CA PHE A 54 57.68 33.69 12.07
C PHE A 54 57.66 32.88 10.78
N GLN A 55 57.35 33.50 9.64
CA GLN A 55 57.36 32.82 8.34
C GLN A 55 58.75 32.23 8.00
N TYR A 56 59.82 32.95 8.36
CA TYR A 56 61.19 32.52 8.13
C TYR A 56 61.85 31.94 9.40
N SER A 57 61.07 31.54 10.40
CA SER A 57 61.59 31.02 11.66
C SER A 57 62.31 29.69 11.48
N ILE A 58 63.46 29.55 12.16
CA ILE A 58 64.21 28.30 12.23
C ILE A 58 63.95 27.69 13.61
N SER A 59 63.58 26.41 13.65
CA SER A 59 63.36 25.71 14.91
C SER A 59 64.64 25.72 15.75
N PRO A 60 64.63 26.25 16.98
CA PRO A 60 65.80 26.24 17.85
C PRO A 60 66.14 24.81 18.27
N SER A 61 67.39 24.57 18.68
CA SER A 61 67.80 23.26 19.18
C SER A 61 67.12 22.93 20.52
N GLU A 62 66.87 21.65 20.75
CA GLU A 62 66.23 21.17 21.99
C GLU A 62 67.00 21.56 23.26
N VAL A 63 68.32 21.73 23.16
CA VAL A 63 69.17 22.18 24.29
C VAL A 63 68.84 23.61 24.69
N VAL A 64 68.67 24.51 23.73
CA VAL A 64 68.32 25.93 23.98
C VAL A 64 66.91 26.03 24.52
N LYS A 65 65.96 25.29 23.94
CA LYS A 65 64.57 25.24 24.41
C LYS A 65 64.48 24.80 25.87
N ARG A 66 65.21 23.77 26.27
CA ARG A 66 65.25 23.29 27.66
C ARG A 66 65.86 24.33 28.60
N TYR A 67 66.98 24.95 28.21
CA TYR A 67 67.62 25.99 29.02
C TYR A 67 66.69 27.18 29.30
N ILE A 68 65.97 27.65 28.28
CA ILE A 68 65.00 28.75 28.42
C ILE A 68 63.79 28.33 29.26
N MET A 69 63.26 27.11 29.07
CA MET A 69 62.10 26.60 29.81
C MET A 69 62.37 26.36 31.31
N GLU A 70 63.64 26.13 31.69
CA GLU A 70 64.10 25.98 33.07
C GLU A 70 64.44 27.31 33.75
N ASP A 71 64.62 28.40 33.00
CA ASP A 71 64.87 29.72 33.56
C ASP A 71 63.61 30.27 34.26
N SER A 72 63.76 30.59 35.55
CA SER A 72 62.67 31.11 36.40
C SER A 72 62.23 32.53 36.04
N LYS A 73 62.98 33.24 35.19
CA LYS A 73 62.64 34.58 34.70
C LYS A 73 61.74 34.57 33.46
N VAL A 74 61.51 33.41 32.85
CA VAL A 74 60.66 33.29 31.66
C VAL A 74 59.19 33.23 32.10
N VAL A 75 58.41 34.24 31.68
CA VAL A 75 56.96 34.26 31.87
C VAL A 75 56.35 33.19 30.96
N LYS A 76 55.87 32.11 31.56
CA LYS A 76 55.21 31.01 30.84
C LYS A 76 53.76 31.42 30.55
N PHE A 77 53.50 31.89 29.34
CA PHE A 77 52.14 32.07 28.84
C PHE A 77 51.55 30.71 28.46
N PHE A 78 50.78 30.12 29.37
CA PHE A 78 49.87 29.04 29.00
C PHE A 78 48.63 29.72 28.42
N GLY A 79 48.44 29.66 27.11
CA GLY A 79 47.18 30.06 26.51
C GLY A 79 46.05 29.32 27.22
N GLU A 80 45.03 30.04 27.67
CA GLU A 80 43.85 29.41 28.27
C GLU A 80 43.27 28.41 27.27
N SER A 81 43.44 27.12 27.54
CA SER A 81 42.63 26.08 26.95
C SER A 81 41.21 26.24 27.50
N SER A 82 40.44 27.12 26.87
CA SER A 82 39.01 27.28 27.09
C SER A 82 38.27 26.06 26.53
N GLU A 83 38.39 24.92 27.20
CA GLU A 83 37.39 23.85 27.17
C GLU A 83 36.51 23.95 28.42
N SER A 84 35.70 25.00 28.49
CA SER A 84 34.52 25.00 29.34
C SER A 84 33.33 25.29 28.44
N ALA A 85 32.76 24.22 27.87
CA ALA A 85 31.45 24.31 27.25
C ALA A 85 30.49 24.97 28.25
N SER A 86 29.99 26.16 27.89
CA SER A 86 29.15 26.97 28.75
C SER A 86 27.96 26.15 29.27
N SER A 87 27.48 26.44 30.48
CA SER A 87 26.35 25.73 31.09
C SER A 87 25.13 25.66 30.14
N GLY A 88 24.93 26.69 29.32
CA GLY A 88 23.90 26.73 28.28
C GLY A 88 24.10 25.68 27.16
N MET A 89 25.33 25.43 26.71
CA MET A 89 25.61 24.39 25.72
C MET A 89 25.34 22.99 26.27
N LYS A 90 25.67 22.74 27.55
CA LYS A 90 25.37 21.47 28.22
C LYS A 90 23.86 21.24 28.38
N LEU A 91 23.11 22.29 28.73
CA LEU A 91 21.64 22.23 28.79
C LEU A 91 21.01 22.03 27.39
N ALA A 92 21.53 22.70 26.36
CA ALA A 92 21.05 22.53 24.99
C ALA A 92 21.28 21.10 24.48
N LEU A 93 22.44 20.51 24.77
CA LEU A 93 22.74 19.11 24.45
C LEU A 93 21.85 18.13 25.23
N ALA A 94 21.55 18.40 26.50
CA ALA A 94 20.62 17.57 27.27
C ALA A 94 19.17 17.67 26.73
N ALA A 95 18.72 18.88 26.39
CA ALA A 95 17.38 19.11 25.85
C ALA A 95 17.19 18.45 24.47
N SER A 96 18.20 18.47 23.59
CA SER A 96 18.10 17.82 22.28
C SER A 96 18.00 16.30 22.39
N VAL A 97 18.69 15.68 23.35
CA VAL A 97 18.55 14.23 23.64
C VAL A 97 17.12 13.91 24.10
N ILE A 98 16.54 14.72 25.00
CA ILE A 98 15.16 14.52 25.47
C ILE A 98 14.17 14.64 24.30
N ILE A 99 14.32 15.66 23.46
CA ILE A 99 13.46 15.86 22.28
C ILE A 99 13.61 14.69 21.31
N ALA A 100 14.84 14.22 21.07
CA ALA A 100 15.09 13.08 20.19
C ALA A 100 14.40 11.82 20.71
N LEU A 101 14.53 11.51 22.01
CA LEU A 101 13.86 10.36 22.62
C LEU A 101 12.34 10.47 22.59
N ALA A 102 11.80 11.66 22.89
CA ALA A 102 10.36 11.91 22.80
C ALA A 102 9.84 11.75 21.37
N SER A 103 10.56 12.29 20.38
CA SER A 103 10.21 12.15 18.96
C SER A 103 10.25 10.69 18.51
N MET A 104 11.22 9.91 18.98
CA MET A 104 11.36 8.50 18.60
C MET A 104 10.24 7.64 19.22
N MET A 105 9.87 7.93 20.48
CA MET A 105 8.73 7.30 21.14
C MET A 105 7.41 7.62 20.42
N SER A 106 7.19 8.89 20.06
CA SER A 106 6.00 9.30 19.31
C SER A 106 5.98 8.66 17.92
N ALA A 107 7.09 8.64 17.20
CA ALA A 107 7.18 8.00 15.88
C ALA A 107 6.84 6.51 15.96
N TYR A 108 7.33 5.81 16.98
CA TYR A 108 6.99 4.41 17.20
C TYR A 108 5.49 4.20 17.47
N TYR A 109 4.89 5.04 18.31
CA TYR A 109 3.46 5.00 18.59
C TYR A 109 2.62 5.23 17.31
N PHE A 110 2.92 6.29 16.56
CA PHE A 110 2.22 6.60 15.31
C PHE A 110 2.41 5.56 14.22
N TRP A 111 3.59 4.93 14.15
CA TRP A 111 3.84 3.84 13.21
C TRP A 111 2.91 2.65 13.47
N ASN A 112 2.77 2.25 14.73
CA ASN A 112 1.89 1.14 15.10
C ASN A 112 0.41 1.47 14.80
N GLU A 113 -0.04 2.68 15.14
CA GLU A 113 -1.40 3.13 14.85
C GLU A 113 -1.68 3.20 13.34
N TRP A 114 -0.71 3.66 12.54
CA TRP A 114 -0.81 3.64 11.09
C TRP A 114 -0.96 2.20 10.59
N GLN A 115 -0.06 1.29 10.96
CA GLN A 115 -0.14 -0.10 10.50
C GLN A 115 -1.47 -0.77 10.87
N ASP A 116 -1.97 -0.55 12.08
CA ASP A 116 -3.29 -1.07 12.49
C ASP A 116 -4.43 -0.46 11.65
N THR A 117 -4.38 0.85 11.40
CA THR A 117 -5.38 1.55 10.58
C THR A 117 -5.38 1.07 9.13
N ASP A 118 -4.20 0.90 8.53
CA ASP A 118 -4.04 0.40 7.17
C ASP A 118 -4.55 -1.04 7.04
N TYR A 119 -4.23 -1.89 8.03
CA TYR A 119 -4.75 -3.24 8.12
C TYR A 119 -6.27 -3.27 8.24
N ARG A 120 -6.87 -2.44 9.10
CA ARG A 120 -8.33 -2.30 9.22
C ARG A 120 -8.98 -1.80 7.94
N LEU A 121 -8.34 -0.85 7.25
CA LEU A 121 -8.84 -0.32 5.98
C LEU A 121 -8.83 -1.41 4.90
N ALA A 122 -7.76 -2.19 4.81
CA ALA A 122 -7.68 -3.34 3.92
C ALA A 122 -8.76 -4.38 4.23
N GLN A 123 -8.98 -4.70 5.52
CA GLN A 123 -10.05 -5.61 5.94
C GLN A 123 -11.46 -5.08 5.62
N LEU A 124 -11.72 -3.79 5.87
CA LEU A 124 -13.01 -3.17 5.55
C LEU A 124 -13.26 -3.15 4.05
N THR A 125 -12.22 -2.90 3.26
CA THR A 125 -12.31 -2.94 1.79
C THR A 125 -12.62 -4.35 1.31
N ALA A 126 -11.92 -5.37 1.83
CA ALA A 126 -12.19 -6.77 1.51
C ALA A 126 -13.63 -7.18 1.88
N ARG A 127 -14.11 -6.80 3.07
CA ARG A 127 -15.50 -7.05 3.48
C ARG A 127 -16.54 -6.35 2.61
N ASN A 128 -16.25 -5.14 2.14
CA ASN A 128 -17.16 -4.45 1.21
C ASN A 128 -17.23 -5.16 -0.14
N ILE A 129 -16.11 -5.67 -0.64
CA ILE A 129 -16.08 -6.47 -1.87
C ILE A 129 -16.90 -7.76 -1.69
N GLU A 130 -16.66 -8.49 -0.60
CA GLU A 130 -17.40 -9.72 -0.26
C GLU A 130 -18.91 -9.45 -0.13
N LEU A 131 -19.29 -8.35 0.53
CA LEU A 131 -20.71 -7.98 0.67
C LEU A 131 -21.35 -7.60 -0.68
N ALA A 132 -20.61 -6.92 -1.55
CA ALA A 132 -21.08 -6.59 -2.90
C ALA A 132 -21.27 -7.85 -3.76
N GLU A 133 -20.36 -8.82 -3.66
CA GLU A 133 -20.49 -10.11 -4.33
C GLU A 133 -21.69 -10.89 -3.80
N SER A 134 -21.84 -10.99 -2.47
CA SER A 134 -23.00 -11.65 -1.85
C SER A 134 -24.32 -10.99 -2.26
N TYR A 135 -24.35 -9.66 -2.37
CA TYR A 135 -25.53 -8.94 -2.85
C TYR A 135 -25.89 -9.31 -4.29
N ASN A 136 -24.89 -9.47 -5.17
CA ASN A 136 -25.12 -9.90 -6.55
C ASN A 136 -25.66 -11.34 -6.60
N THR A 137 -25.06 -12.27 -5.85
CA THR A 137 -25.52 -13.66 -5.76
C THR A 137 -26.96 -13.74 -5.28
N VAL A 138 -27.30 -13.07 -4.18
CA VAL A 138 -28.67 -13.08 -3.63
C VAL A 138 -29.67 -12.48 -4.61
N ASN A 139 -29.31 -11.40 -5.32
CA ASN A 139 -30.21 -10.84 -6.33
C ASN A 139 -30.39 -11.76 -7.54
N GLN A 140 -29.34 -12.50 -7.92
CA GLN A 140 -29.43 -13.50 -8.97
C GLN A 140 -30.36 -14.65 -8.55
N GLU A 141 -30.15 -15.24 -7.38
CA GLU A 141 -31.02 -16.29 -6.82
C GLU A 141 -32.47 -15.80 -6.71
N LEU A 142 -32.67 -14.56 -6.26
CA LEU A 142 -34.01 -13.97 -6.15
C LEU A 142 -34.67 -13.71 -7.51
N SER A 143 -33.88 -13.41 -8.55
CA SER A 143 -34.37 -13.29 -9.92
C SER A 143 -34.79 -14.65 -10.48
N GLU A 144 -33.99 -15.70 -10.25
CA GLU A 144 -34.28 -17.08 -10.64
C GLU A 144 -35.58 -17.57 -9.96
N ILE A 145 -35.70 -17.39 -8.63
CA ILE A 145 -36.92 -17.73 -7.89
C ILE A 145 -38.14 -16.97 -8.42
N ARG A 146 -38.00 -15.69 -8.78
CA ARG A 146 -39.10 -14.90 -9.35
C ARG A 146 -39.53 -15.42 -10.72
N GLN A 147 -38.59 -15.87 -11.55
CA GLN A 147 -38.88 -16.47 -12.85
C GLN A 147 -39.62 -17.79 -12.67
N ASP A 148 -39.15 -18.65 -11.78
CA ASP A 148 -39.81 -19.92 -11.46
C ASP A 148 -41.23 -19.71 -10.94
N LEU A 149 -41.42 -18.75 -10.03
CA LEU A 149 -42.75 -18.37 -9.54
C LEU A 149 -43.64 -17.82 -10.65
N ALA A 150 -43.10 -17.06 -11.61
CA ALA A 150 -43.87 -16.53 -12.71
C ALA A 150 -44.46 -17.66 -13.58
N VAL A 151 -43.69 -18.71 -13.85
CA VAL A 151 -44.19 -19.92 -14.54
C VAL A 151 -45.30 -20.60 -13.73
N LEU A 152 -45.12 -20.73 -12.41
CA LEU A 152 -46.08 -21.39 -11.52
C LEU A 152 -47.43 -20.68 -11.38
N VAL A 153 -47.43 -19.35 -11.38
CA VAL A 153 -48.64 -18.54 -11.16
C VAL A 153 -49.24 -18.00 -12.46
N SER A 154 -48.53 -18.13 -13.58
CA SER A 154 -48.99 -17.64 -14.88
C SER A 154 -50.17 -18.47 -15.38
N PRO A 155 -51.25 -17.82 -15.84
CA PRO A 155 -52.39 -18.51 -16.46
C PRO A 155 -52.07 -19.07 -17.85
N GLU A 156 -50.95 -18.67 -18.47
CA GLU A 156 -50.53 -19.11 -19.80
C GLU A 156 -49.88 -20.50 -19.79
N PHE A 157 -49.45 -20.96 -18.60
CA PHE A 157 -48.88 -22.30 -18.44
C PHE A 157 -49.95 -23.30 -17.98
N SER A 158 -50.15 -24.33 -18.79
CA SER A 158 -50.92 -25.51 -18.42
C SER A 158 -50.08 -26.44 -17.54
N ARG A 159 -50.60 -26.74 -16.36
CA ARG A 159 -49.97 -27.69 -15.42
C ARG A 159 -50.42 -29.12 -15.72
N ILE A 160 -49.50 -29.96 -16.16
CA ILE A 160 -49.72 -31.36 -16.49
C ILE A 160 -48.98 -32.24 -15.48
N ILE A 161 -49.71 -33.14 -14.81
CA ILE A 161 -49.12 -34.07 -13.83
C ILE A 161 -48.81 -35.38 -14.52
N LEU A 162 -47.54 -35.78 -14.53
CA LEU A 162 -47.10 -37.08 -15.01
C LEU A 162 -47.07 -38.05 -13.83
N ASN A 163 -47.84 -39.11 -13.92
CA ASN A 163 -47.92 -40.14 -12.87
C ASN A 163 -47.01 -41.31 -13.20
N GLY A 164 -46.46 -41.92 -12.16
CA GLY A 164 -45.65 -43.13 -12.24
C GLY A 164 -46.33 -44.28 -12.98
N THR A 165 -45.56 -44.99 -13.79
CA THR A 165 -45.95 -46.26 -14.43
C THR A 165 -45.62 -47.44 -13.51
N ASP A 166 -45.89 -48.67 -13.97
CA ASP A 166 -45.49 -49.90 -13.26
C ASP A 166 -43.97 -49.99 -13.01
N ASN A 167 -43.15 -49.34 -13.85
CA ASN A 167 -41.70 -49.30 -13.69
C ASN A 167 -41.26 -48.40 -12.51
N ALA A 168 -42.09 -47.41 -12.15
CA ALA A 168 -41.78 -46.44 -11.11
C ALA A 168 -43.04 -45.86 -10.49
N ALA A 169 -43.78 -46.69 -9.76
CA ALA A 169 -45.10 -46.35 -9.21
C ALA A 169 -45.11 -45.09 -8.30
N ASN A 170 -43.98 -44.78 -7.66
CA ASN A 170 -43.84 -43.60 -6.79
C ASN A 170 -43.25 -42.38 -7.50
N ALA A 171 -42.79 -42.53 -8.74
CA ALA A 171 -42.24 -41.42 -9.50
C ALA A 171 -43.35 -40.44 -9.86
N LYS A 172 -43.00 -39.15 -9.84
CA LYS A 172 -43.88 -38.09 -10.28
C LYS A 172 -43.07 -37.06 -11.04
N ALA A 173 -43.72 -36.41 -11.97
CA ALA A 173 -43.19 -35.19 -12.56
C ALA A 173 -44.34 -34.24 -12.85
N VAL A 174 -44.02 -32.96 -12.94
CA VAL A 174 -44.98 -31.92 -13.32
C VAL A 174 -44.39 -31.14 -14.48
N ILE A 175 -45.15 -31.06 -15.56
CA ILE A 175 -44.84 -30.21 -16.69
C ILE A 175 -45.66 -28.93 -16.55
N TYR A 176 -45.01 -27.79 -16.78
CA TYR A 176 -45.66 -26.51 -17.04
C TYR A 176 -45.40 -26.18 -18.50
N TRP A 177 -46.46 -26.18 -19.29
CA TRP A 177 -46.38 -26.04 -20.74
C TRP A 177 -47.16 -24.83 -21.22
N ASN A 178 -46.50 -23.95 -21.97
CA ASN A 178 -47.12 -22.82 -22.65
C ASN A 178 -47.04 -23.08 -24.18
N PRO A 179 -48.16 -23.42 -24.84
CA PRO A 179 -48.17 -23.70 -26.28
C PRO A 179 -47.96 -22.46 -27.15
N ASN A 180 -48.23 -21.25 -26.63
CA ASN A 180 -48.12 -20.01 -27.39
C ASN A 180 -46.66 -19.59 -27.59
N ASP A 181 -45.86 -19.69 -26.52
CA ASP A 181 -44.42 -19.41 -26.53
C ASP A 181 -43.57 -20.66 -26.75
N GLU A 182 -44.24 -21.82 -26.89
CA GLU A 182 -43.65 -23.16 -27.05
C GLU A 182 -42.76 -23.58 -25.87
N GLU A 183 -42.92 -22.97 -24.69
CA GLU A 183 -42.06 -23.21 -23.54
C GLU A 183 -42.53 -24.43 -22.71
N VAL A 184 -41.58 -25.26 -22.31
CA VAL A 184 -41.81 -26.44 -21.47
C VAL A 184 -40.86 -26.39 -20.27
N TYR A 185 -41.42 -26.33 -19.07
CA TYR A 185 -40.68 -26.46 -17.81
C TYR A 185 -41.05 -27.77 -17.14
N LEU A 186 -40.03 -28.50 -16.70
CA LEU A 186 -40.17 -29.79 -16.02
C LEU A 186 -39.75 -29.67 -14.56
N ASN A 187 -40.57 -30.21 -13.67
CA ASN A 187 -40.23 -30.46 -12.28
C ASN A 187 -40.27 -31.97 -12.01
N SER A 188 -39.12 -32.58 -11.72
CA SER A 188 -38.94 -34.03 -11.55
C SER A 188 -39.13 -34.51 -10.10
N ALA A 189 -40.12 -33.96 -9.38
CA ALA A 189 -40.33 -34.28 -7.97
C ALA A 189 -40.57 -35.80 -7.72
N ASN A 190 -39.70 -36.43 -6.92
CA ASN A 190 -39.72 -37.87 -6.61
C ASN A 190 -39.26 -38.81 -7.74
N MET A 191 -38.49 -38.33 -8.71
CA MET A 191 -37.76 -39.22 -9.63
C MET A 191 -36.45 -39.70 -8.97
N ALA A 192 -36.06 -40.94 -9.21
CA ALA A 192 -34.85 -41.51 -8.62
C ALA A 192 -33.58 -41.01 -9.33
N SER A 193 -32.45 -40.93 -8.62
CA SER A 193 -31.16 -40.70 -9.27
C SER A 193 -30.77 -41.91 -10.12
N LEU A 194 -30.30 -41.65 -11.34
CA LEU A 194 -29.86 -42.69 -12.27
C LEU A 194 -28.33 -42.94 -12.21
N PRO A 195 -27.85 -44.12 -12.63
CA PRO A 195 -26.42 -44.36 -12.84
C PRO A 195 -25.84 -43.45 -13.92
N GLN A 196 -24.52 -43.22 -13.88
CA GLN A 196 -23.82 -42.25 -14.76
C GLN A 196 -23.96 -42.53 -16.27
N ASN A 197 -24.31 -43.75 -16.68
CA ASN A 197 -24.52 -44.13 -18.09
C ASN A 197 -26.00 -44.07 -18.52
N GLN A 198 -26.89 -43.57 -17.67
CA GLN A 198 -28.32 -43.44 -17.93
C GLN A 198 -28.77 -42.00 -17.67
N GLN A 199 -29.78 -41.57 -18.41
CA GLN A 199 -30.35 -40.24 -18.28
C GLN A 199 -31.86 -40.29 -18.55
N TYR A 200 -32.61 -39.36 -17.98
CA TYR A 200 -34.02 -39.23 -18.31
C TYR A 200 -34.18 -38.47 -19.63
N GLN A 201 -35.18 -38.85 -20.41
CA GLN A 201 -35.58 -38.11 -21.60
C GLN A 201 -37.09 -37.84 -21.57
N LEU A 202 -37.45 -36.58 -21.79
CA LEU A 202 -38.83 -36.14 -21.93
C LEU A 202 -39.25 -36.26 -23.40
N TRP A 203 -40.46 -36.77 -23.60
CA TRP A 203 -41.08 -36.93 -24.90
C TRP A 203 -42.42 -36.19 -24.91
N ALA A 204 -42.65 -35.39 -25.95
CA ALA A 204 -43.96 -34.87 -26.28
C ALA A 204 -44.60 -35.79 -27.33
N LEU A 205 -45.79 -36.30 -27.08
CA LEU A 205 -46.53 -37.09 -28.06
C LEU A 205 -47.36 -36.14 -28.92
N ILE A 206 -47.09 -36.10 -30.22
CA ILE A 206 -47.80 -35.27 -31.20
C ILE A 206 -48.48 -36.18 -32.20
N ASP A 207 -49.81 -36.22 -32.17
CA ASP A 207 -50.63 -37.14 -32.96
C ASP A 207 -50.16 -38.61 -32.77
N GLY A 208 -49.79 -38.94 -31.53
CA GLY A 208 -49.27 -40.26 -31.12
C GLY A 208 -47.80 -40.53 -31.48
N VAL A 209 -47.11 -39.59 -32.15
CA VAL A 209 -45.68 -39.72 -32.48
C VAL A 209 -44.84 -39.05 -31.39
N PRO A 210 -43.90 -39.78 -30.76
CA PRO A 210 -43.02 -39.19 -29.76
C PRO A 210 -41.99 -38.26 -30.41
N VAL A 211 -41.93 -37.03 -29.92
CA VAL A 211 -40.96 -36.01 -30.29
C VAL A 211 -40.08 -35.74 -29.09
N ASP A 212 -38.77 -35.68 -29.31
CA ASP A 212 -37.79 -35.42 -28.28
C ASP A 212 -37.98 -34.00 -27.71
N ALA A 213 -38.37 -33.93 -26.44
CA ALA A 213 -38.52 -32.71 -25.68
C ALA A 213 -37.29 -32.42 -24.78
N GLY A 214 -36.24 -33.24 -24.86
CA GLY A 214 -34.96 -33.01 -24.19
C GLY A 214 -34.61 -34.03 -23.12
N VAL A 215 -33.33 -34.05 -22.76
CA VAL A 215 -32.77 -34.93 -21.72
C VAL A 215 -32.51 -34.14 -20.45
N PHE A 216 -32.63 -34.81 -19.30
CA PHE A 216 -32.47 -34.18 -17.99
C PHE A 216 -32.00 -35.16 -16.92
N ASP A 217 -31.47 -34.62 -15.83
CA ASP A 217 -31.14 -35.37 -14.62
C ASP A 217 -32.15 -35.01 -13.53
N ALA A 218 -32.56 -36.00 -12.71
CA ALA A 218 -33.52 -35.73 -11.65
C ALA A 218 -32.88 -34.86 -10.55
N GLU A 219 -33.39 -33.63 -10.42
CA GLU A 219 -32.99 -32.67 -9.39
C GLU A 219 -34.24 -32.22 -8.63
N GLU A 220 -34.22 -32.34 -7.30
CA GLU A 220 -35.35 -31.91 -6.46
C GLU A 220 -35.39 -30.39 -6.32
N GLY A 221 -36.59 -29.81 -6.46
CA GLY A 221 -36.83 -28.40 -6.13
C GLY A 221 -36.52 -27.39 -7.24
N THR A 222 -35.92 -27.80 -8.34
CA THR A 222 -35.55 -26.92 -9.47
C THR A 222 -36.43 -27.20 -10.69
N PHE A 223 -36.79 -26.14 -11.44
CA PHE A 223 -37.38 -26.29 -12.77
C PHE A 223 -36.30 -26.44 -13.82
N GLN A 224 -36.48 -27.40 -14.71
CA GLN A 224 -35.60 -27.61 -15.86
C GLN A 224 -36.30 -27.16 -17.13
N ILE A 225 -35.62 -26.30 -17.90
CA ILE A 225 -36.11 -25.82 -19.19
C ILE A 225 -35.86 -26.93 -20.22
N MET A 226 -36.93 -27.33 -20.89
CA MET A 226 -36.93 -28.39 -21.88
C MET A 226 -36.99 -27.78 -23.30
N LYS A 227 -36.89 -28.63 -24.34
CA LYS A 227 -36.97 -28.16 -25.73
C LYS A 227 -38.35 -27.58 -26.03
N ASN A 228 -38.39 -26.67 -27.00
CA ASN A 228 -39.63 -26.02 -27.40
C ASN A 228 -40.63 -27.01 -28.01
N ILE A 229 -41.88 -26.97 -27.55
CA ILE A 229 -42.97 -27.83 -28.00
C ILE A 229 -44.23 -26.98 -28.22
N ALA A 230 -44.63 -26.83 -29.49
CA ALA A 230 -45.82 -26.05 -29.86
C ALA A 230 -47.15 -26.81 -29.66
N LYS A 231 -47.11 -28.15 -29.78
CA LYS A 231 -48.28 -29.02 -29.66
C LYS A 231 -47.85 -30.31 -28.97
N ALA A 232 -48.70 -30.81 -28.07
CA ALA A 232 -48.57 -32.13 -27.47
C ALA A 232 -49.95 -32.63 -27.07
N ASP A 233 -50.23 -33.91 -27.29
CA ASP A 233 -51.40 -34.62 -26.76
C ASP A 233 -51.09 -35.24 -25.39
N ALA A 234 -49.82 -35.57 -25.15
CA ALA A 234 -49.34 -36.12 -23.89
C ALA A 234 -47.84 -35.91 -23.74
N PHE A 235 -47.35 -36.08 -22.52
CA PHE A 235 -45.93 -36.11 -22.19
C PHE A 235 -45.57 -37.43 -21.50
N ALA A 236 -44.37 -37.94 -21.79
CA ALA A 236 -43.84 -39.15 -21.19
C ALA A 236 -42.35 -38.98 -20.86
N VAL A 237 -41.88 -39.68 -19.84
CA VAL A 237 -40.45 -39.75 -19.53
C VAL A 237 -39.98 -41.20 -19.57
N THR A 238 -38.86 -41.45 -20.24
CA THR A 238 -38.17 -42.74 -20.27
C THR A 238 -36.77 -42.63 -19.67
N VAL A 239 -36.19 -43.77 -19.30
CA VAL A 239 -34.76 -43.87 -18.99
C VAL A 239 -34.04 -44.32 -20.25
N GLU A 240 -33.09 -43.52 -20.72
CA GLU A 240 -32.28 -43.78 -21.92
C GLU A 240 -30.78 -43.81 -21.56
N GLN A 241 -29.93 -44.14 -22.53
CA GLN A 241 -28.48 -43.95 -22.36
C GLN A 241 -28.15 -42.45 -22.29
N THR A 242 -27.03 -42.10 -21.67
CA THR A 242 -26.54 -40.72 -21.63
C THR A 242 -26.52 -40.09 -23.01
N GLY A 243 -27.13 -38.90 -23.15
CA GLY A 243 -27.29 -38.22 -24.44
C GLY A 243 -28.63 -38.49 -25.14
N GLY A 244 -29.47 -39.37 -24.59
CA GLY A 244 -30.81 -39.66 -25.09
C GLY A 244 -30.85 -40.74 -26.18
N ALA A 245 -32.04 -40.91 -26.75
CA ALA A 245 -32.32 -41.83 -27.85
C ALA A 245 -33.09 -41.11 -28.96
N ASP A 246 -33.07 -41.69 -30.18
CA ASP A 246 -33.85 -41.19 -31.33
C ASP A 246 -35.35 -41.49 -31.21
N SER A 247 -35.71 -42.49 -30.40
CA SER A 247 -37.08 -42.90 -30.14
C SER A 247 -37.20 -43.49 -28.72
N PRO A 248 -38.36 -43.36 -28.07
CA PRO A 248 -38.51 -43.76 -26.67
C PRO A 248 -38.42 -45.27 -26.48
N THR A 249 -37.65 -45.68 -25.49
CA THR A 249 -37.65 -47.05 -24.99
C THR A 249 -38.87 -47.27 -24.12
N LEU A 250 -40.00 -47.68 -24.71
CA LEU A 250 -41.28 -47.82 -24.00
C LEU A 250 -41.22 -48.73 -22.76
N SER A 251 -40.34 -49.75 -22.76
CA SER A 251 -40.15 -50.62 -21.58
C SER A 251 -39.53 -49.91 -20.38
N THR A 252 -38.88 -48.76 -20.56
CA THR A 252 -38.26 -47.97 -19.49
C THR A 252 -39.07 -46.72 -19.13
N MET A 253 -40.28 -46.57 -19.67
CA MET A 253 -41.16 -45.44 -19.35
C MET A 253 -41.44 -45.38 -17.85
N GLN A 254 -41.20 -44.22 -17.25
CA GLN A 254 -41.26 -44.00 -15.80
C GLN A 254 -42.51 -43.23 -15.40
N VAL A 255 -42.84 -42.18 -16.15
CA VAL A 255 -44.01 -41.34 -15.89
C VAL A 255 -44.70 -40.97 -17.20
N TYR A 256 -46.01 -40.77 -17.15
CA TYR A 256 -46.85 -40.39 -18.28
C TYR A 256 -48.00 -39.49 -17.82
N GLY A 257 -48.44 -38.56 -18.67
CA GLY A 257 -49.64 -37.75 -18.45
C GLY A 257 -50.13 -37.08 -19.74
N GLU A 258 -51.45 -36.96 -19.86
CA GLU A 258 -52.10 -36.33 -21.02
C GLU A 258 -52.10 -34.81 -20.90
N ALA A 259 -51.86 -34.12 -22.01
CA ALA A 259 -52.06 -32.69 -22.13
C ALA A 259 -53.57 -32.46 -22.37
N ILE A 260 -54.21 -31.70 -21.48
CA ILE A 260 -55.66 -31.39 -21.53
C ILE A 260 -55.91 -30.24 -22.51
#